data_AF-A0A8J4C3N7-F1
#
_entry.id   AF-A0A8J4C3N7-F1
#
_cell.length_a   1.000
_cell.length_b   1.000
_cell.length_c   1.000
_cell.angle_alpha   90.00
_cell.angle_beta   90.00
_cell.angle_gamma   90.00
#
_symmetry.space_group_name_H-M   'P 1'
#
loop_
_entity.id
_entity.type
_entity.pdbx_description
1 polymer ?
#
loop_
_entity_poly.entity_id
_entity_poly.type
_entity_poly.pdbx_seq_one_letter_code
_entity_poly.pdbx_strand_id
1 'polypeptide(L)'
;TASGAAAAGGGGGGGGGAPAALRALVDDIHREPRDRHAFVVIHNLDGPGLRGDVSLLSELAACPQVHVIASIDHAMAPLLWDSGDAARFRWQYFNATTFQPYIVETSKAPSLLVDVFKSGVVTAGAGTVLRSLVLGAQEVFKVLAEHLLEDEECEGVAFAHLYRMCRERYLVRDEGVLRQHLVEFVDHQLLRVRPASDNSGELLTIPMSRADMQAVLEDLQAARAE
;
A
#
# COMPACT_ATOMS: atom_id res chain seq x y z
N THR A 1 22.40 17.42 35.33
CA THR A 1 22.81 16.06 34.95
C THR A 1 21.67 15.10 35.23
N ALA A 2 20.82 14.87 34.25
CA ALA A 2 19.82 13.80 34.28
C ALA A 2 19.68 13.29 32.85
N SER A 3 20.33 12.15 32.62
CA SER A 3 20.18 11.29 31.45
C SER A 3 18.88 10.51 31.61
N GLY A 4 18.11 10.42 30.53
CA GLY A 4 16.86 9.65 30.49
C GLY A 4 16.47 9.36 29.04
N ALA A 5 17.25 8.51 28.38
CA ALA A 5 16.86 7.90 27.12
C ALA A 5 15.81 6.82 27.42
N ALA A 6 14.58 7.01 26.92
CA ALA A 6 13.56 5.97 26.90
C ALA A 6 13.42 5.45 25.46
N ALA A 7 13.71 4.17 25.31
CA ALA A 7 13.70 3.43 24.06
C ALA A 7 12.28 3.36 23.47
N ALA A 8 12.19 3.63 22.16
CA ALA A 8 11.02 3.34 21.35
C ALA A 8 10.94 1.82 21.13
N GLY A 9 9.99 1.18 21.80
CA GLY A 9 9.57 -0.19 21.49
C GLY A 9 8.44 -0.13 20.47
N GLY A 10 8.73 -0.60 19.26
CA GLY A 10 7.72 -0.93 18.26
C GLY A 10 6.90 -2.13 18.70
N GLY A 11 5.61 -2.11 18.37
CA GLY A 11 4.68 -3.21 18.56
C GLY A 11 3.49 -3.01 17.64
N GLY A 12 3.54 -3.61 16.46
CA GLY A 12 2.39 -3.71 15.57
C GLY A 12 1.33 -4.67 16.10
N GLY A 13 0.11 -4.52 15.58
CA GLY A 13 -0.96 -5.52 15.66
C GLY A 13 -2.15 -5.12 16.54
N GLY A 14 -3.27 -4.74 15.91
CA GLY A 14 -4.59 -4.75 16.55
C GLY A 14 -5.57 -3.70 16.05
N GLY A 15 -6.10 -3.87 14.83
CA GLY A 15 -7.15 -3.02 14.22
C GLY A 15 -8.51 -2.97 14.97
N GLY A 16 -8.60 -3.44 16.22
CA GLY A 16 -9.78 -3.33 17.08
C GLY A 16 -9.76 -2.15 18.07
N GLY A 17 -8.63 -1.45 18.21
CA GLY A 17 -8.48 -0.40 19.23
C GLY A 17 -8.97 0.99 18.79
N ALA A 18 -8.73 1.37 17.53
CA ALA A 18 -9.03 2.71 17.04
C ALA A 18 -10.53 3.07 17.06
N PRO A 19 -11.47 2.17 16.66
CA PRO A 19 -12.90 2.48 16.73
C PRO A 19 -13.41 2.62 18.18
N ALA A 20 -12.88 1.82 19.10
CA ALA A 20 -13.25 1.87 20.51
C ALA A 20 -12.74 3.15 21.19
N ALA A 21 -11.49 3.54 20.88
CA ALA A 21 -10.92 4.80 21.36
C ALA A 21 -11.70 6.02 20.84
N LEU A 22 -12.15 5.98 19.57
CA LEU A 22 -12.91 7.09 19.02
C LEU A 22 -14.30 7.21 19.63
N ARG A 23 -14.99 6.09 19.87
CA ARG A 23 -16.29 6.12 20.59
C ARG A 23 -16.14 6.70 21.99
N ALA A 24 -15.08 6.33 22.70
CA ALA A 24 -14.75 6.93 23.99
C ALA A 24 -14.50 8.45 23.86
N LEU A 25 -13.79 8.89 22.81
CA LEU A 25 -13.58 10.31 22.52
C LEU A 25 -14.89 11.04 22.25
N VAL A 26 -15.80 10.46 21.47
CA VAL A 26 -17.13 11.03 21.21
C VAL A 26 -17.90 11.18 22.52
N ASP A 27 -17.89 10.17 23.40
CA ASP A 27 -18.52 10.24 24.71
C ASP A 27 -17.90 11.34 25.59
N ASP A 28 -16.58 11.49 25.56
CA ASP A 28 -15.88 12.54 26.30
C ASP A 28 -16.22 13.94 25.78
N ILE A 29 -16.34 14.12 24.46
CA ILE A 29 -16.79 15.39 23.86
C ILE A 29 -18.19 15.74 24.37
N HIS A 30 -19.11 14.78 24.44
CA HIS A 30 -20.46 15.02 24.93
C HIS A 30 -20.53 15.37 26.43
N ARG A 31 -19.53 14.96 27.22
CA ARG A 31 -19.42 15.33 28.65
C ARG A 31 -18.92 16.75 28.85
N GLU A 32 -18.26 17.32 27.85
CA GLU A 32 -17.68 18.64 27.94
C GLU A 32 -18.73 19.74 27.77
N PRO A 33 -18.49 20.94 28.33
CA PRO A 33 -19.38 22.08 28.21
C PRO A 33 -19.70 22.42 26.75
N ARG A 34 -20.98 22.68 26.46
CA ARG A 34 -21.47 22.91 25.08
C ARG A 34 -20.94 24.19 24.43
N ASP A 35 -20.40 25.11 25.21
CA ASP A 35 -19.72 26.33 24.78
C ASP A 35 -18.26 26.09 24.37
N ARG A 36 -17.71 24.90 24.67
CA ARG A 36 -16.36 24.53 24.25
C ARG A 36 -16.41 23.90 22.86
N HIS A 37 -15.78 24.57 21.90
CA HIS A 37 -15.75 24.15 20.50
C HIS A 37 -14.35 23.72 20.05
N ALA A 38 -14.28 22.71 19.19
CA ALA A 38 -13.08 22.26 18.52
C ALA A 38 -13.21 22.46 17.01
N PHE A 39 -12.18 23.01 16.38
CA PHE A 39 -12.12 23.19 14.93
C PHE A 39 -11.05 22.26 14.37
N VAL A 40 -11.45 21.36 13.48
CA VAL A 40 -10.59 20.37 12.86
C VAL A 40 -10.40 20.75 11.40
N VAL A 41 -9.15 20.97 11.00
CA VAL A 41 -8.79 21.26 9.61
C VAL A 41 -8.09 20.04 9.03
N ILE A 42 -8.66 19.49 7.96
CA ILE A 42 -8.16 18.29 7.29
C ILE A 42 -7.74 18.66 5.87
N HIS A 43 -6.45 18.51 5.59
CA HIS A 43 -5.93 18.63 4.23
C HIS A 43 -6.01 17.27 3.54
N ASN A 44 -6.47 17.28 2.28
CA ASN A 44 -6.56 16.11 1.42
C ASN A 44 -7.34 14.96 2.08
N LEU A 45 -8.60 15.22 2.43
CA LEU A 45 -9.48 14.28 3.13
C LEU A 45 -9.65 12.95 2.38
N ASP A 46 -9.56 12.99 1.05
CA ASP A 46 -9.61 11.86 0.14
C ASP A 46 -8.25 11.17 -0.10
N GLY A 47 -7.24 11.58 0.67
CA GLY A 47 -5.93 10.95 0.69
C GLY A 47 -6.00 9.49 1.16
N PRO A 48 -5.09 8.63 0.69
CA PRO A 48 -5.17 7.18 0.88
C PRO A 48 -5.24 6.75 2.35
N GLY A 49 -4.59 7.48 3.26
CA GLY A 49 -4.57 7.17 4.68
C GLY A 49 -5.88 7.43 5.44
N LEU A 50 -6.85 8.13 4.84
CA LEU A 50 -8.13 8.45 5.49
C LEU A 50 -9.34 7.75 4.85
N ARG A 51 -9.18 7.10 3.69
CA ARG A 51 -10.28 6.47 2.93
C ARG A 51 -11.00 5.38 3.71
N GLY A 52 -10.29 4.62 4.55
CA GLY A 52 -10.87 3.56 5.38
C GLY A 52 -11.59 4.06 6.64
N ASP A 53 -11.31 5.29 7.08
CA ASP A 53 -11.74 5.83 8.38
C ASP A 53 -12.81 6.94 8.25
N VAL A 54 -13.45 7.06 7.08
CA VAL A 54 -14.40 8.16 6.79
C VAL A 54 -15.64 8.08 7.68
N SER A 55 -16.17 6.89 7.94
CA SER A 55 -17.35 6.71 8.80
C SER A 55 -17.06 7.09 10.26
N LEU A 56 -15.84 6.85 10.72
CA LEU A 56 -15.38 7.27 12.04
C LEU A 56 -15.33 8.80 12.14
N LEU A 57 -14.81 9.47 11.11
CA LEU A 57 -14.80 10.93 11.04
C LEU A 57 -16.23 11.51 10.96
N SER A 58 -17.17 10.81 10.32
CA SER A 58 -18.57 11.23 10.24
C SER A 58 -19.26 11.24 11.60
N GLU A 59 -18.96 10.27 12.47
CA GLU A 59 -19.45 10.26 13.86
C GLU A 59 -18.92 11.47 14.66
N LEU A 60 -17.65 11.83 14.47
CA LEU A 60 -17.06 13.00 15.11
C LEU A 60 -17.69 14.30 14.60
N ALA A 61 -17.92 14.42 13.29
CA ALA A 61 -18.55 15.59 12.67
C ALA A 61 -20.02 15.78 13.07
N ALA A 62 -20.69 14.73 13.54
CA ALA A 62 -22.05 14.82 14.07
C ALA A 62 -22.12 15.57 15.42
N CYS A 63 -21.01 15.69 16.14
CA CYS A 63 -20.96 16.36 17.44
C CYS A 63 -21.10 17.88 17.27
N PRO A 64 -22.07 18.56 17.93
CA PRO A 64 -22.27 20.02 17.79
C PRO A 64 -21.07 20.87 18.24
N GLN A 65 -20.20 20.31 19.06
CA GLN A 65 -18.98 20.96 19.56
C GLN A 65 -17.82 20.87 18.57
N VAL A 66 -17.88 20.01 17.56
CA VAL A 66 -16.81 19.79 16.59
C VAL A 66 -17.20 20.39 15.24
N HIS A 67 -16.32 21.22 14.69
CA HIS A 67 -16.48 21.84 13.40
C HIS A 67 -15.36 21.38 12.48
N VAL A 68 -15.71 20.75 11.36
CA VAL A 68 -14.73 20.20 10.42
C VAL A 68 -14.66 21.06 9.17
N ILE A 69 -13.45 21.43 8.78
CA ILE A 69 -13.14 22.05 7.49
C ILE A 69 -12.18 21.11 6.78
N ALA A 70 -12.50 20.73 5.56
CA ALA A 70 -11.69 19.79 4.79
C ALA A 70 -11.44 20.31 3.37
N SER A 71 -10.25 20.01 2.83
CA SER A 71 -10.00 20.09 1.39
C SER A 71 -10.14 18.71 0.74
N ILE A 72 -10.60 18.70 -0.50
CA ILE A 72 -10.69 17.50 -1.34
C ILE A 72 -10.04 17.78 -2.68
N ASP A 73 -9.30 16.80 -3.21
CA ASP A 73 -8.60 16.95 -4.50
C ASP A 73 -9.19 16.03 -5.58
N HIS A 74 -9.69 14.85 -5.21
CA HIS A 74 -10.24 13.88 -6.14
C HIS A 74 -11.69 14.21 -6.51
N ALA A 75 -11.99 14.22 -7.82
CA ALA A 75 -13.33 14.52 -8.33
C ALA A 75 -14.42 13.57 -7.79
N MET A 76 -14.04 12.32 -7.48
CA MET A 76 -14.95 11.31 -6.94
C MET A 76 -14.93 11.23 -5.40
N ALA A 77 -14.32 12.19 -4.69
CA ALA A 77 -14.30 12.22 -3.23
C ALA A 77 -15.69 12.03 -2.58
N PRO A 78 -16.81 12.52 -3.17
CA PRO A 78 -18.14 12.26 -2.61
C PRO A 78 -18.60 10.80 -2.57
N LEU A 79 -17.89 9.88 -3.24
CA LEU A 79 -18.16 8.45 -3.18
C LEU A 79 -17.55 7.77 -1.94
N LEU A 80 -16.74 8.49 -1.16
CA LEU A 80 -16.08 7.94 0.03
C LEU A 80 -17.03 7.70 1.21
N TRP A 81 -18.21 8.31 1.20
CA TRP A 81 -19.20 8.18 2.26
C TRP A 81 -20.52 7.64 1.72
N ASP A 82 -21.20 6.87 2.54
CA ASP A 82 -22.57 6.43 2.28
C ASP A 82 -23.60 7.54 2.60
N SER A 83 -24.88 7.21 2.46
CA SER A 83 -25.96 8.16 2.76
C SER A 83 -26.04 8.54 4.25
N GLY A 84 -25.63 7.65 5.15
CA GLY A 84 -25.62 7.91 6.59
C GLY A 84 -24.49 8.86 6.98
N ASP A 85 -23.28 8.59 6.49
CA ASP A 85 -22.11 9.42 6.67
C ASP A 85 -22.32 10.82 6.07
N ALA A 86 -22.88 10.91 4.86
CA ALA A 86 -23.24 12.18 4.22
C ALA A 86 -24.22 13.00 5.09
N ALA A 87 -25.20 12.33 5.69
CA ALA A 87 -26.18 12.97 6.57
C ALA A 87 -25.56 13.46 7.90
N ARG A 88 -24.51 12.81 8.41
CA ARG A 88 -23.78 13.26 9.60
C ARG A 88 -22.86 14.44 9.29
N PHE A 89 -22.09 14.35 8.21
CA PHE A 89 -21.17 15.41 7.80
C PHE A 89 -21.88 16.71 7.45
N ARG A 90 -23.06 16.63 6.80
CA ARG A 90 -23.83 17.80 6.34
C ARG A 90 -22.94 18.81 5.61
N TRP A 91 -22.10 18.31 4.70
CA TRP A 91 -21.11 19.13 3.99
C TRP A 91 -21.75 20.31 3.26
N GLN A 92 -21.12 21.48 3.42
CA GLN A 92 -21.33 22.61 2.54
C GLN A 92 -20.11 22.73 1.62
N TYR A 93 -20.31 22.48 0.33
CA TYR A 93 -19.24 22.53 -0.65
C TYR A 93 -18.97 23.96 -1.10
N PHE A 94 -17.70 24.32 -1.16
CA PHE A 94 -17.21 25.58 -1.71
C PHE A 94 -16.19 25.28 -2.80
N ASN A 95 -16.32 25.98 -3.93
CA ASN A 95 -15.29 25.92 -4.95
C ASN A 95 -14.12 26.82 -4.54
N ALA A 96 -12.94 26.22 -4.35
CA ALA A 96 -11.71 26.89 -3.96
C ALA A 96 -10.58 26.62 -4.97
N THR A 97 -10.80 26.84 -6.27
CA THR A 97 -9.74 26.71 -7.29
C THR A 97 -8.63 27.75 -7.06
N THR A 98 -7.47 27.31 -6.57
CA THR A 98 -6.32 28.20 -6.26
C THR A 98 -5.22 28.20 -7.32
N PHE A 99 -5.18 27.21 -8.22
CA PHE A 99 -4.07 26.94 -9.14
C PHE A 99 -2.68 26.86 -8.48
N GLN A 100 -2.62 26.66 -7.16
CA GLN A 100 -1.36 26.52 -6.45
C GLN A 100 -0.74 25.14 -6.76
N PRO A 101 0.59 25.04 -6.89
CA PRO A 101 1.26 23.77 -7.11
C PRO A 101 1.25 22.93 -5.83
N TYR A 102 1.00 21.63 -5.97
CA TYR A 102 0.92 20.65 -4.87
C TYR A 102 2.30 20.21 -4.35
N ILE A 103 3.20 21.15 -4.08
CA ILE A 103 4.62 20.85 -3.75
C ILE A 103 4.72 20.09 -2.42
N VAL A 104 3.92 20.47 -1.42
CA VAL A 104 3.96 19.85 -0.10
C VAL A 104 3.30 18.46 -0.13
N GLU A 105 2.17 18.36 -0.82
CA GLU A 105 1.35 17.15 -0.94
C GLU A 105 2.07 16.07 -1.75
N THR A 106 2.82 16.46 -2.79
CA THR A 106 3.60 15.52 -3.63
C THR A 106 5.00 15.23 -3.09
N SER A 107 5.47 15.94 -2.06
CA SER A 107 6.84 15.78 -1.53
C SER A 107 7.17 14.36 -1.06
N LYS A 108 6.17 13.62 -0.59
CA LYS A 108 6.29 12.23 -0.12
C LYS A 108 5.85 11.21 -1.16
N ALA A 109 5.27 11.65 -2.28
CA ALA A 109 4.88 10.75 -3.35
C ALA A 109 6.14 10.28 -4.09
N PRO A 110 6.29 8.98 -4.36
CA PRO A 110 7.41 8.48 -5.13
C PRO A 110 7.41 9.13 -6.51
N SER A 111 8.52 9.79 -6.84
CA SER A 111 8.69 10.37 -8.17
C SER A 111 8.90 9.24 -9.17
N LEU A 112 7.89 8.97 -10.00
CA LEU A 112 7.93 7.91 -11.03
C LEU A 112 9.19 7.99 -11.89
N LEU A 113 9.63 9.21 -12.25
CA LEU A 113 10.84 9.40 -13.04
C LEU A 113 12.12 9.01 -12.30
N VAL A 114 12.21 9.30 -11.00
CA VAL A 114 13.42 9.03 -10.21
C VAL A 114 13.65 7.53 -10.03
N ASP A 115 12.59 6.75 -9.84
CA ASP A 115 12.70 5.29 -9.74
C ASP A 115 13.08 4.65 -11.08
N VAL A 116 12.49 5.13 -12.20
CA VAL A 116 12.90 4.69 -13.55
C VAL A 116 14.41 4.90 -13.77
N PHE A 117 14.96 6.06 -13.35
CA PHE A 117 16.37 6.38 -13.56
C PHE A 117 17.34 5.64 -12.62
N LYS A 118 16.92 5.21 -11.43
CA LYS A 118 17.81 4.59 -10.44
C LYS A 118 17.94 3.07 -10.56
N SER A 119 16.83 2.37 -10.81
CA SER A 119 16.80 0.89 -10.79
C SER A 119 16.46 0.28 -12.14
N GLY A 120 15.96 1.07 -13.10
CA GLY A 120 15.37 0.54 -14.34
C GLY A 120 14.11 -0.30 -14.11
N VAL A 121 13.56 -0.30 -12.88
CA VAL A 121 12.34 -0.99 -12.46
C VAL A 121 11.61 -0.10 -11.48
N VAL A 122 10.42 0.37 -11.86
CA VAL A 122 9.61 1.20 -10.96
C VAL A 122 9.05 0.29 -9.87
N THR A 123 9.64 0.30 -8.68
CA THR A 123 9.19 -0.52 -7.54
C THR A 123 7.75 -0.19 -7.14
N ALA A 124 7.37 1.09 -7.18
CA ALA A 124 5.98 1.53 -7.03
C ALA A 124 5.04 1.05 -8.17
N GLY A 125 5.58 0.84 -9.36
CA GLY A 125 4.87 0.28 -10.51
C GLY A 125 4.73 -1.24 -10.41
N ALA A 126 5.74 -1.92 -9.87
CA ALA A 126 5.78 -3.37 -9.72
C ALA A 126 4.63 -3.88 -8.86
N GLY A 127 4.36 -3.27 -7.69
CA GLY A 127 3.22 -3.62 -6.86
C GLY A 127 1.87 -3.45 -7.57
N THR A 128 1.72 -2.36 -8.33
CA THR A 128 0.50 -2.09 -9.12
C THR A 128 0.30 -3.11 -10.25
N VAL A 129 1.38 -3.42 -10.98
CA VAL A 129 1.35 -4.45 -12.03
C VAL A 129 1.00 -5.81 -11.42
N LEU A 130 1.70 -6.23 -10.36
CA LEU A 130 1.49 -7.51 -9.71
C LEU A 130 0.05 -7.66 -9.21
N ARG A 131 -0.54 -6.64 -8.58
CA ARG A 131 -1.95 -6.64 -8.17
C ARG A 131 -2.93 -6.83 -9.33
N SER A 132 -2.55 -6.42 -10.54
CA SER A 132 -3.36 -6.53 -11.74
C SER A 132 -3.28 -7.92 -12.40
N LEU A 133 -2.26 -8.71 -12.04
CA LEU A 133 -2.06 -10.05 -12.59
C LEU A 133 -3.06 -11.06 -12.00
N VAL A 134 -3.24 -12.18 -12.68
CA VAL A 134 -4.04 -13.30 -12.19
C VAL A 134 -3.42 -13.86 -10.91
N LEU A 135 -4.24 -14.29 -9.93
CA LEU A 135 -3.79 -14.82 -8.64
C LEU A 135 -2.70 -15.90 -8.75
N GLY A 136 -2.80 -16.80 -9.73
CA GLY A 136 -1.77 -17.81 -9.98
C GLY A 136 -0.41 -17.20 -10.31
N ALA A 137 -0.38 -16.14 -11.12
CA ALA A 137 0.85 -15.42 -11.45
C ALA A 137 1.42 -14.69 -10.21
N GLN A 138 0.56 -14.06 -9.41
CA GLN A 138 0.97 -13.40 -8.16
C GLN A 138 1.66 -14.39 -7.20
N GLU A 139 1.10 -15.59 -7.03
CA GLU A 139 1.69 -16.63 -6.18
C GLU A 139 2.99 -17.19 -6.77
N VAL A 140 3.10 -17.35 -8.09
CA VAL A 140 4.36 -17.76 -8.74
C VAL A 140 5.45 -16.72 -8.50
N PHE A 141 5.14 -15.43 -8.64
CA PHE A 141 6.08 -14.35 -8.34
C PHE A 141 6.52 -14.37 -6.87
N LYS A 142 5.57 -14.55 -5.95
CA LYS A 142 5.84 -14.67 -4.51
C LYS A 142 6.78 -15.82 -4.20
N VAL A 143 6.54 -17.01 -4.75
CA VAL A 143 7.41 -18.18 -4.57
C VAL A 143 8.84 -17.93 -5.05
N LEU A 144 8.98 -17.26 -6.20
CA LEU A 144 10.30 -16.91 -6.74
C LEU A 144 11.01 -15.88 -5.84
N ALA A 145 10.30 -14.84 -5.41
CA ALA A 145 10.84 -13.77 -4.58
C ALA A 145 11.23 -14.27 -3.18
N GLU A 146 10.39 -15.09 -2.53
CA GLU A 146 10.70 -15.73 -1.24
C GLU A 146 12.00 -16.54 -1.32
N HIS A 147 12.15 -17.36 -2.36
CA HIS A 147 13.35 -18.18 -2.53
C HIS A 147 14.63 -17.35 -2.72
N LEU A 148 14.55 -16.25 -3.49
CA LEU A 148 15.68 -15.32 -3.67
C LEU A 148 15.98 -14.51 -2.40
N LEU A 149 15.01 -14.35 -1.48
CA LEU A 149 15.19 -13.67 -0.20
C LEU A 149 15.67 -14.60 0.92
N GLU A 150 15.48 -15.91 0.79
CA GLU A 150 15.99 -16.91 1.73
C GLU A 150 17.49 -17.18 1.53
N ASP A 151 17.97 -17.17 0.28
CA ASP A 151 19.37 -17.43 -0.05
C ASP A 151 20.07 -16.12 -0.48
N GLU A 152 21.12 -15.71 0.25
CA GLU A 152 21.88 -14.50 -0.05
C GLU A 152 22.91 -14.68 -1.17
N GLU A 153 23.35 -15.92 -1.43
CA GLU A 153 24.35 -16.24 -2.46
C GLU A 153 23.70 -16.66 -3.79
N CYS A 154 22.39 -16.86 -3.80
CA CYS A 154 21.65 -17.25 -4.99
C CYS A 154 21.56 -16.09 -6.00
N GLU A 155 22.38 -16.16 -7.06
CA GLU A 155 22.36 -15.19 -8.16
C GLU A 155 21.09 -15.31 -9.04
N GLY A 156 20.35 -16.42 -8.96
CA GLY A 156 19.14 -16.67 -9.74
C GLY A 156 18.62 -18.10 -9.65
N VAL A 157 17.39 -18.32 -10.12
CA VAL A 157 16.71 -19.62 -10.04
C VAL A 157 16.60 -20.26 -11.42
N ALA A 158 17.03 -21.51 -11.56
CA ALA A 158 16.83 -22.28 -12.79
C ALA A 158 15.33 -22.55 -13.04
N PHE A 159 14.90 -22.51 -14.30
CA PHE A 159 13.49 -22.78 -14.68
C PHE A 159 12.95 -24.09 -14.12
N ALA A 160 13.75 -25.17 -14.21
CA ALA A 160 13.35 -26.49 -13.70
C ALA A 160 13.12 -26.49 -12.18
N HIS A 161 13.90 -25.70 -11.44
CA HIS A 161 13.77 -25.57 -9.99
C HIS A 161 12.50 -24.80 -9.62
N LEU A 162 12.25 -23.66 -10.27
CA LEU A 162 11.04 -22.87 -10.07
C LEU A 162 9.79 -23.69 -10.43
N TYR A 163 9.81 -24.42 -11.55
CA TYR A 163 8.69 -25.27 -11.96
C TYR A 163 8.38 -26.35 -10.91
N ARG A 164 9.41 -26.98 -10.34
CA ARG A 164 9.25 -27.96 -9.26
C ARG A 164 8.56 -27.33 -8.04
N MET A 165 9.05 -26.18 -7.58
CA MET A 165 8.46 -25.44 -6.45
C MET A 165 7.00 -25.04 -6.69
N CYS A 166 6.69 -24.51 -7.88
CA CYS A 166 5.32 -24.13 -8.23
C CYS A 166 4.38 -25.33 -8.35
N ARG A 167 4.87 -26.48 -8.84
CA ARG A 167 4.08 -27.71 -8.97
C ARG A 167 3.82 -28.37 -7.60
N GLU A 168 4.79 -28.34 -6.69
CA GLU A 168 4.62 -28.81 -5.30
C GLU A 168 3.57 -28.00 -4.54
N ARG A 169 3.43 -26.70 -4.86
CA ARG A 169 2.39 -25.81 -4.30
C ARG A 169 1.09 -25.77 -5.13
N TYR A 170 0.95 -26.61 -6.14
CA TYR A 170 -0.22 -26.66 -7.04
C TYR A 170 -0.56 -25.34 -7.75
N LEU A 171 0.44 -24.47 -7.98
CA LEU A 171 0.24 -23.15 -8.60
C LEU A 171 0.13 -23.21 -10.13
N VAL A 172 0.81 -24.18 -10.75
CA VAL A 172 0.85 -24.35 -12.20
C VAL A 172 0.53 -25.80 -12.57
N ARG A 173 -0.20 -25.97 -13.68
CA ARG A 173 -0.61 -27.29 -14.19
C ARG A 173 0.47 -27.98 -15.00
N ASP A 174 1.15 -27.20 -15.84
CA ASP A 174 2.19 -27.66 -16.76
C ASP A 174 3.24 -26.56 -16.98
N GLU A 175 4.32 -26.88 -17.69
CA GLU A 175 5.39 -25.93 -18.00
C GLU A 175 4.92 -24.78 -18.89
N GLY A 176 3.88 -24.99 -19.71
CA GLY A 176 3.34 -23.96 -20.61
C GLY A 176 2.71 -22.81 -19.83
N VAL A 177 1.91 -23.12 -18.81
CA VAL A 177 1.33 -22.12 -17.90
C VAL A 177 2.42 -21.31 -17.19
N LEU A 178 3.46 -21.99 -16.68
CA LEU A 178 4.57 -21.29 -16.04
C LEU A 178 5.29 -20.36 -17.03
N ARG A 179 5.59 -20.83 -18.25
CA ARG A 179 6.24 -20.00 -19.27
C ARG A 179 5.41 -18.77 -19.63
N GLN A 180 4.08 -18.91 -19.69
CA GLN A 180 3.19 -17.77 -19.94
C GLN A 180 3.33 -16.70 -18.85
N HIS A 181 3.33 -17.08 -17.57
CA HIS A 181 3.56 -16.14 -16.47
C HIS A 181 4.95 -15.51 -16.52
N LEU A 182 6.00 -16.28 -16.86
CA LEU A 182 7.34 -15.74 -16.98
C LEU A 182 7.47 -14.73 -18.12
N VAL A 183 6.80 -14.94 -19.26
CA VAL A 183 6.76 -13.97 -20.36
C VAL A 183 6.10 -12.67 -19.91
N GLU A 184 4.96 -12.75 -19.22
CA GLU A 184 4.27 -11.60 -18.64
C GLU A 184 5.16 -10.83 -17.65
N PHE A 185 5.93 -11.52 -16.80
CA PHE A 185 6.88 -10.87 -15.90
C PHE A 185 8.04 -10.19 -16.63
N VAL A 186 8.53 -10.78 -17.72
CA VAL A 186 9.60 -10.20 -18.54
C VAL A 186 9.11 -8.94 -19.27
N ASP A 187 7.91 -8.99 -19.84
CA ASP A 187 7.28 -7.86 -20.53
C ASP A 187 7.08 -6.66 -19.59
N HIS A 188 6.79 -6.93 -18.31
CA HIS A 188 6.68 -5.92 -17.27
C HIS A 188 7.98 -5.59 -16.55
N GLN A 189 9.13 -6.11 -17.00
CA GLN A 189 10.44 -5.91 -16.39
C GLN A 189 10.54 -6.34 -14.91
N LEU A 190 9.64 -7.21 -14.47
CA LEU A 190 9.65 -7.83 -13.13
C LEU A 190 10.63 -9.00 -13.05
N LEU A 191 11.04 -9.52 -14.20
CA LEU A 191 11.96 -10.64 -14.31
C LEU A 191 12.99 -10.41 -15.41
N ARG A 192 14.22 -10.85 -15.19
CA ARG A 192 15.27 -10.97 -16.20
C ARG A 192 15.75 -12.41 -16.28
N VAL A 193 15.81 -12.91 -17.50
CA VAL A 193 16.45 -14.19 -17.82
C VAL A 193 17.90 -13.92 -18.18
N ARG A 194 18.83 -14.54 -17.47
CA ARG A 194 20.27 -14.45 -17.75
C ARG A 194 20.83 -15.84 -18.02
N PRO A 195 21.81 -15.98 -18.95
CA PRO A 195 22.53 -17.24 -19.09
C PRO A 195 23.36 -17.50 -17.82
N ALA A 196 23.33 -18.74 -17.33
CA ALA A 196 24.11 -19.17 -16.20
C ALA A 196 25.62 -19.18 -16.54
N SER A 197 26.46 -18.74 -15.59
CA SER A 197 27.93 -18.71 -15.75
C SER A 197 28.55 -20.11 -15.84
N ASP A 198 27.86 -21.12 -15.33
CA ASP A 198 28.26 -22.53 -15.29
C ASP A 198 27.75 -23.35 -16.48
N ASN A 199 27.18 -22.69 -17.51
CA ASN A 199 26.59 -23.35 -18.68
C ASN A 199 25.38 -24.25 -18.34
N SER A 200 24.78 -24.14 -17.14
CA SER A 200 23.63 -24.94 -16.69
C SER A 200 22.28 -24.51 -17.27
N GLY A 201 22.25 -23.43 -18.06
CA GLY A 201 21.08 -22.97 -18.80
C GLY A 201 20.69 -21.53 -18.47
N GLU A 202 19.39 -21.29 -18.29
CA GLU A 202 18.79 -19.97 -18.04
C GLU A 202 18.48 -19.79 -16.55
N LEU A 203 18.95 -18.68 -15.97
CA LEU A 203 18.68 -18.24 -14.61
C LEU A 203 17.65 -17.10 -14.60
N LEU A 204 16.63 -17.26 -13.77
CA LEU A 204 15.56 -16.30 -13.56
C LEU A 204 15.94 -15.41 -12.38
N THR A 205 15.99 -14.09 -12.61
CA THR A 205 16.42 -13.10 -11.62
C THR A 205 15.42 -11.95 -11.55
N ILE A 206 15.18 -11.41 -10.35
CA ILE A 206 14.32 -10.24 -10.17
C ILE A 206 15.21 -8.98 -10.15
N PRO A 207 15.04 -8.04 -11.09
CA PRO A 207 15.88 -6.84 -11.21
C PRO A 207 15.56 -5.74 -10.18
N MET A 208 15.39 -6.08 -8.90
CA MET A 208 15.15 -5.12 -7.81
C MET A 208 16.00 -5.45 -6.58
N SER A 209 16.18 -4.47 -5.68
CA SER A 209 16.94 -4.71 -4.44
C SER A 209 16.15 -5.63 -3.49
N ARG A 210 16.83 -6.29 -2.55
CA ARG A 210 16.17 -7.15 -1.54
C ARG A 210 15.15 -6.36 -0.71
N ALA A 211 15.47 -5.12 -0.36
CA ALA A 211 14.57 -4.24 0.40
C ALA A 211 13.30 -3.90 -0.41
N ASP A 212 13.44 -3.62 -1.69
CA ASP A 212 12.30 -3.33 -2.56
C ASP A 212 11.45 -4.59 -2.80
N MET A 213 12.09 -5.75 -2.95
CA MET A 213 11.40 -7.03 -3.11
C MET A 213 10.55 -7.36 -1.88
N GLN A 214 11.09 -7.14 -0.68
CA GLN A 214 10.34 -7.30 0.58
C GLN A 214 9.14 -6.33 0.64
N ALA A 215 9.35 -5.05 0.32
CA ALA A 215 8.27 -4.06 0.32
C ALA A 215 7.13 -4.42 -0.65
N VAL A 216 7.47 -4.92 -1.85
CA VAL A 216 6.48 -5.38 -2.84
C VAL A 216 5.70 -6.61 -2.35
N LEU A 217 6.36 -7.54 -1.66
CA LEU A 217 5.69 -8.70 -1.08
C LEU A 217 4.75 -8.32 0.07
N GLU A 218 5.16 -7.39 0.93
CA GLU A 218 4.32 -6.84 1.99
C GLU A 218 3.09 -6.14 1.43
N ASP A 219 3.25 -5.32 0.39
CA ASP A 219 2.16 -4.62 -0.31
C ASP A 219 1.15 -5.60 -0.93
N LEU A 220 1.63 -6.68 -1.56
CA LEU A 220 0.77 -7.74 -2.09
C LEU A 220 0.02 -8.51 -1.00
N GLN A 221 0.63 -8.72 0.17
CA GLN A 221 -0.03 -9.38 1.30
C GLN A 221 -1.08 -8.46 1.93
N ALA A 222 -0.78 -7.18 2.09
CA ALA A 222 -1.71 -6.19 2.62
C ALA A 222 -2.96 -6.06 1.74
N ALA A 223 -2.78 -5.97 0.42
CA ALA A 223 -3.89 -5.89 -0.55
C ALA A 223 -4.79 -7.14 -0.58
N ARG A 224 -4.32 -8.28 -0.06
CA ARG A 224 -5.13 -9.52 0.06
C ARG A 224 -5.88 -9.62 1.39
N ALA A 225 -5.47 -8.85 2.40
CA ALA A 225 -6.11 -8.81 3.70
C ALA A 225 -7.30 -7.84 3.73
N GLU A 226 -7.35 -6.90 2.78
CA GLU A 226 -8.50 -6.01 2.48
C GLU A 226 -9.60 -6.74 1.71
#